data_AF-A0A9W8K0S0-F1
#
_entry.id   AF-A0A9W8K0S0-F1
#
_cell.length_a   1.000
_cell.length_b   1.000
_cell.length_c   1.000
_cell.angle_alpha   90.00
_cell.angle_beta   90.00
_cell.angle_gamma   90.00
#
_symmetry.space_group_name_H-M   'P 1'
#
loop_
_entity.id
_entity.type
_entity.pdbx_description
1 polymer ?
#
loop_
_entity_poly.entity_id
_entity_poly.type
_entity_poly.pdbx_seq_one_letter_code
_entity_poly.pdbx_strand_id
1 'polypeptide(L)'
;MQEQNLDVQGAVNWLERYAAGVRGAFLDNVANMPSRGTEVDSRVKVYVNGLAQWVRGNDDWTFESGRYFGDKGAEVQKTRVMSLLPLGASGFVKKSA
;
A
#
# COMPACT_ATOMS: atom_id res chain seq x y z
N MET A 1 5.32 -8.65 -13.70
CA MET A 1 6.34 -9.57 -14.27
C MET A 1 5.95 -10.01 -15.66
N GLN A 2 4.93 -10.87 -15.85
CA GLN A 2 4.59 -11.41 -17.17
C GLN A 2 4.12 -10.35 -18.19
N GLU A 3 3.06 -9.59 -17.86
CA GLU A 3 2.46 -8.59 -18.78
C GLU A 3 3.47 -7.51 -19.24
N GLN A 4 4.33 -7.07 -18.32
CA GLN A 4 5.30 -6.01 -18.56
C GLN A 4 6.70 -6.54 -18.96
N ASN A 5 6.88 -7.87 -19.06
CA ASN A 5 8.15 -8.55 -19.27
C ASN A 5 9.29 -8.04 -18.34
N LEU A 6 9.04 -8.06 -17.03
CA LEU A 6 9.96 -7.59 -15.99
C LEU A 6 10.38 -8.71 -15.05
N ASP A 7 11.61 -8.63 -14.56
CA ASP A 7 12.06 -9.40 -13.39
C ASP A 7 11.34 -8.92 -12.11
N VAL A 8 11.63 -9.55 -10.97
CA VAL A 8 10.95 -9.23 -9.70
C VAL A 8 11.19 -7.78 -9.30
N GLN A 9 12.45 -7.32 -9.34
CA GLN A 9 12.79 -5.96 -8.92
C GLN A 9 12.18 -4.92 -9.87
N GLY A 10 12.27 -5.15 -11.18
CA GLY A 10 11.65 -4.30 -12.19
C GLY A 10 10.14 -4.23 -12.01
N ALA A 11 9.47 -5.35 -11.69
CA ALA A 11 8.04 -5.38 -11.42
C ALA A 11 7.66 -4.58 -10.15
N VAL A 12 8.45 -4.68 -9.07
CA VAL A 12 8.24 -3.87 -7.84
C VAL A 12 8.41 -2.38 -8.15
N ASN A 13 9.47 -2.00 -8.87
CA ASN A 13 9.72 -0.60 -9.25
C ASN A 13 8.61 -0.05 -10.17
N TRP A 14 8.09 -0.87 -11.08
CA TRP A 14 6.94 -0.50 -11.91
C TRP A 14 5.68 -0.29 -11.07
N LEU A 15 5.40 -1.20 -10.13
CA LEU A 15 4.26 -1.12 -9.23
C LEU A 15 4.32 0.12 -8.34
N GLU A 16 5.49 0.49 -7.85
CA GLU A 16 5.69 1.70 -7.04
C GLU A 16 5.25 2.96 -7.82
N ARG A 17 5.71 3.10 -9.06
CA ARG A 17 5.34 4.23 -9.93
C ARG A 17 3.84 4.24 -10.24
N TYR A 18 3.28 3.08 -10.56
CA TYR A 18 1.85 2.94 -10.81
C TYR A 18 1.03 3.35 -9.57
N ALA A 19 1.38 2.83 -8.39
CA ALA A 19 0.70 3.15 -7.14
C ALA A 19 0.82 4.64 -6.78
N ALA A 20 1.97 5.29 -7.07
CA ALA A 20 2.11 6.73 -6.91
C ALA A 20 1.14 7.51 -7.81
N GLY A 21 0.98 7.10 -9.08
CA GLY A 21 0.00 7.69 -9.99
C GLY A 21 -1.44 7.53 -9.51
N VAL A 22 -1.81 6.34 -9.03
CA VAL A 22 -3.14 6.08 -8.47
C VAL A 22 -3.42 6.94 -7.23
N ARG A 23 -2.44 7.08 -6.32
CA ARG A 23 -2.58 7.96 -5.15
C ARG A 23 -2.72 9.42 -5.54
N GLY A 24 -1.92 9.89 -6.52
CA GLY A 24 -2.04 11.25 -7.06
C GLY A 24 -3.44 11.50 -7.61
N ALA A 25 -3.91 10.63 -8.51
CA ALA A 25 -5.24 10.74 -9.10
C ALA A 25 -6.37 10.70 -8.04
N PHE A 26 -6.23 9.88 -6.98
CA PHE A 26 -7.17 9.89 -5.87
C PHE A 26 -7.23 11.27 -5.20
N LEU A 27 -6.08 11.83 -4.81
CA LEU A 27 -6.03 13.15 -4.16
C LEU A 27 -6.56 14.27 -5.07
N ASP A 28 -6.21 14.23 -6.35
CA ASP A 28 -6.71 15.18 -7.34
C ASP A 28 -8.23 15.08 -7.50
N ASN A 29 -8.79 13.87 -7.54
CA ASN A 29 -10.24 13.67 -7.61
C ASN A 29 -10.95 14.16 -6.35
N VAL A 30 -10.35 13.98 -5.16
CA VAL A 30 -10.90 14.50 -3.91
C VAL A 30 -10.89 16.03 -3.90
N ALA A 31 -9.81 16.65 -4.37
CA ALA A 31 -9.70 18.11 -4.44
C ALA A 31 -10.66 18.74 -5.44
N ASN A 32 -10.94 18.04 -6.56
CA ASN A 32 -11.78 18.53 -7.65
C ASN A 32 -13.22 17.99 -7.63
N MET A 33 -13.64 17.39 -6.51
CA MET A 33 -14.95 16.77 -6.42
C MET A 33 -16.07 17.82 -6.55
N PRO A 34 -17.01 17.64 -7.49
CA PRO A 34 -18.10 18.60 -7.67
C PRO A 34 -19.05 18.55 -6.48
N SER A 35 -19.46 19.73 -6.00
CA SER A 35 -20.49 19.84 -4.96
C SER A 35 -21.83 19.29 -5.44
N ARG A 36 -22.52 18.58 -4.54
CA ARG A 36 -23.89 18.06 -4.74
C ARG A 36 -24.85 18.60 -3.68
N GLY A 37 -24.45 19.64 -2.96
CA GLY A 37 -25.19 20.23 -1.84
C GLY A 37 -24.61 19.84 -0.49
N THR A 38 -24.75 20.73 0.49
CA THR A 38 -24.00 20.73 1.75
C THR A 38 -24.12 19.43 2.55
N GLU A 39 -25.33 18.85 2.62
CA GLU A 39 -25.56 17.58 3.33
C GLU A 39 -24.81 16.43 2.66
N VAL A 40 -24.95 16.30 1.33
CA VAL A 40 -24.29 15.24 0.57
C VAL A 40 -22.77 15.40 0.64
N ASP A 41 -22.27 16.62 0.44
CA ASP A 41 -20.84 16.93 0.50
C ASP A 41 -20.23 16.55 1.86
N SER A 42 -20.96 16.77 2.97
CA SER A 42 -20.49 16.39 4.30
C SER A 42 -20.32 14.89 4.45
N ARG A 43 -21.28 14.09 3.96
CA ARG A 43 -21.26 12.63 4.04
C ARG A 43 -20.20 12.04 3.13
N VAL A 44 -20.07 12.58 1.92
CA VAL A 44 -19.06 12.14 0.96
C VAL A 44 -17.65 12.42 1.49
N LYS A 45 -17.41 13.58 2.11
CA LYS A 45 -16.11 13.90 2.74
C LYS A 45 -15.73 12.88 3.81
N VAL A 46 -16.66 12.50 4.69
CA VAL A 46 -16.41 11.47 5.73
C VAL A 46 -16.05 10.13 5.08
N TYR A 47 -16.82 9.71 4.07
CA TYR A 47 -16.58 8.44 3.39
C TYR A 47 -15.23 8.40 2.67
N VAL A 48 -14.92 9.44 1.90
CA VAL A 48 -13.64 9.59 1.18
C VAL A 48 -12.46 9.61 2.14
N ASN A 49 -12.56 10.32 3.27
CA ASN A 49 -11.52 10.28 4.30
C ASN A 49 -11.35 8.85 4.85
N GLY A 50 -12.44 8.12 5.09
CA GLY A 50 -12.38 6.71 5.49
C GLY A 50 -11.61 5.83 4.49
N LEU A 51 -11.81 6.03 3.18
CA LEU A 51 -11.05 5.32 2.14
C LEU A 51 -9.55 5.67 2.21
N ALA A 52 -9.21 6.95 2.39
CA ALA A 52 -7.82 7.38 2.53
C ALA A 52 -7.15 6.76 3.76
N GLN A 53 -7.85 6.76 4.91
CA GLN A 53 -7.37 6.12 6.13
C GLN A 53 -7.22 4.61 5.97
N TRP A 54 -8.10 3.96 5.22
CA TRP A 54 -7.99 2.52 4.97
C TRP A 54 -6.71 2.16 4.21
N VAL A 55 -6.34 2.95 3.20
CA VAL A 55 -5.08 2.76 2.46
C VAL A 55 -3.86 2.94 3.38
N ARG A 56 -3.85 3.99 4.22
CA ARG A 56 -2.77 4.23 5.19
C ARG A 56 -2.67 3.10 6.21
N GLY A 57 -3.80 2.71 6.81
CA GLY A 57 -3.84 1.64 7.81
C GLY A 57 -3.39 0.29 7.27
N ASN A 58 -3.69 -0.04 6.01
CA ASN A 58 -3.18 -1.26 5.39
C ASN A 58 -1.65 -1.23 5.20
N ASP A 59 -1.07 -0.08 4.86
CA ASP A 59 0.39 0.08 4.75
C ASP A 59 1.06 -0.02 6.13
N ASP A 60 0.49 0.59 7.18
CA ASP A 60 0.98 0.43 8.57
C ASP A 60 0.92 -1.03 9.02
N TRP A 61 -0.26 -1.66 8.88
CA TRP A 61 -0.48 -3.04 9.28
C TRP A 61 0.46 -4.04 8.57
N THR A 62 0.81 -3.77 7.32
CA THR A 62 1.74 -4.59 6.54
C THR A 62 3.11 -4.69 7.22
N PHE A 63 3.61 -3.60 7.81
CA PHE A 63 4.89 -3.59 8.51
C PHE A 63 4.75 -3.96 10.00
N GLU A 64 3.68 -3.54 10.67
CA GLU A 64 3.54 -3.68 12.12
C GLU A 64 3.00 -5.05 12.57
N SER A 65 2.20 -5.73 11.73
CA SER A 65 1.53 -6.97 12.13
C SER A 65 2.48 -8.16 12.34
N GLY A 66 3.70 -8.09 11.80
CA GLY A 66 4.64 -9.21 11.75
C GLY A 66 4.23 -10.33 10.78
N ARG A 67 3.07 -10.24 10.12
CA ARG A 67 2.57 -11.27 9.19
C ARG A 67 3.51 -11.50 8.01
N TYR A 68 4.09 -10.44 7.46
CA TYR A 68 4.90 -10.49 6.24
C TYR A 68 6.40 -10.43 6.52
N PHE A 69 6.81 -9.70 7.56
CA PHE A 69 8.22 -9.41 7.83
C PHE A 69 8.71 -9.89 9.21
N GLY A 70 7.86 -10.57 9.99
CA GLY A 70 8.19 -10.90 11.38
C GLY A 70 8.61 -9.65 12.16
N ASP A 71 9.72 -9.73 12.88
CA ASP A 71 10.26 -8.59 13.64
C ASP A 71 11.00 -7.55 12.80
N LYS A 72 11.17 -7.79 11.49
CA LYS A 72 11.90 -6.90 10.58
C LYS A 72 11.03 -5.83 9.93
N GLY A 73 9.74 -5.76 10.26
CA GLY A 73 8.80 -4.83 9.63
C GLY A 73 9.26 -3.38 9.64
N ALA A 74 9.69 -2.86 10.79
CA ALA A 74 10.18 -1.49 10.93
C ALA A 74 11.48 -1.23 10.14
N GLU A 75 12.38 -2.22 10.09
CA GLU A 75 13.61 -2.13 9.28
C GLU A 75 13.26 -2.05 7.79
N VAL A 76 12.41 -2.95 7.31
CA VAL A 76 11.97 -3.00 5.90
C VAL A 76 11.22 -1.71 5.52
N GLN A 77 10.37 -1.19 6.41
CA GLN A 77 9.66 0.08 6.16
C GLN A 77 10.63 1.25 5.99
N LYS A 78 11.69 1.30 6.80
CA LYS A 78 12.71 2.36 6.77
C LYS A 78 13.63 2.24 5.56
N THR A 79 14.13 1.04 5.27
CA THR A 79 15.13 0.82 4.21
C THR A 79 14.51 0.65 2.84
N ARG A 80 13.23 0.27 2.78
CA ARG A 80 12.53 -0.16 1.56
C ARG A 80 13.19 -1.36 0.87
N VAL A 81 13.96 -2.15 1.64
CA VAL A 81 14.64 -3.36 1.17
C VAL A 81 14.13 -4.57 1.94
N MET A 82 13.76 -5.63 1.24
CA MET A 82 13.34 -6.91 1.82
C MET A 82 14.10 -8.07 1.18
N SER A 83 14.25 -9.17 1.91
CA SER A 83 14.77 -10.42 1.36
C SER A 83 13.63 -11.30 0.88
N LEU A 84 13.78 -11.88 -0.32
CA LEU A 84 12.84 -12.88 -0.81
C LEU A 84 13.06 -14.20 -0.08
N LEU A 85 11.98 -14.93 0.16
CA LEU A 85 12.08 -16.31 0.66
C LEU A 85 12.69 -17.21 -0.42
N PRO A 86 13.45 -18.25 -0.03
CA PRO A 86 13.93 -19.24 -0.98
C PRO A 86 12.79 -19.88 -1.76
N LEU A 87 13.02 -20.15 -3.05
CA LEU A 87 12.09 -20.92 -3.88
C LEU A 87 11.77 -22.26 -3.21
N GLY A 88 10.50 -22.53 -2.95
CA GLY A 88 10.02 -23.75 -2.28
C GLY A 88 9.82 -23.65 -0.77
N ALA A 89 10.15 -22.53 -0.14
CA ALA A 89 9.78 -22.29 1.25
C ALA A 89 8.24 -22.10 1.34
N SER A 90 7.55 -23.01 2.03
CA SER A 90 6.15 -22.81 2.40
C SER A 90 6.09 -22.04 3.73
N GLY A 91 5.56 -20.82 3.71
CA GLY A 91 5.16 -20.13 4.92
C GLY A 91 5.54 -18.66 5.03
N PHE A 92 5.00 -18.06 6.08
CA PHE A 92 5.19 -16.68 6.49
C PHE A 92 6.52 -16.52 7.26
N VAL A 93 7.06 -15.30 7.31
CA VAL A 93 8.20 -14.99 8.18
C VAL A 93 7.75 -15.19 9.62
N LYS A 94 8.37 -16.14 10.35
CA LYS A 94 8.05 -16.40 11.75
C LYS A 94 8.53 -15.22 12.60
N LYS A 95 7.66 -14.76 13.51
CA LYS A 95 8.05 -13.84 14.58
C LYS A 95 8.92 -14.60 15.59
N SER A 96 10.00 -13.98 16.05
CA SER A 96 10.81 -14.54 17.15
C SER A 96 9.94 -14.55 18.41
N ALA A 97 10.01 -15.61 19.21
CA ALA A 97 9.30 -15.71 20.48
C ALA A 97 9.87 -14.74 21.52
#